data_AF-A0A957FA97-F1
#
_entry.id   AF-A0A957FA97-F1
#
_cell.length_a   1.000
_cell.length_b   1.000
_cell.length_c   1.000
_cell.angle_alpha   90.00
_cell.angle_beta   90.00
_cell.angle_gamma   90.00
#
_symmetry.space_group_name_H-M   'P 1'
#
loop_
_entity.id
_entity.type
_entity.pdbx_description
1 polymer ?
#
loop_
_entity_poly.entity_id
_entity_poly.type
_entity_poly.pdbx_seq_one_letter_code
_entity_poly.pdbx_strand_id
1 'polypeptide(L)'
;MKSLMGNRLMAKKWRKALLAVLVMVTAVLAYHSWFTAPASAAGDVAQVWQNVRRSDSYAFTAAIENKTIPLATVSNIGRFSKTSSLYVEGQNDLRDEELQLAMWG
;
A
#
# COMPACT_ATOMS: atom_id res chain seq x y z
N MET A 1 -46.51 -22.74 -46.17
CA MET A 1 -45.69 -23.29 -45.06
C MET A 1 -44.22 -23.41 -45.50
N LYS A 2 -43.45 -22.32 -45.47
CA LYS A 2 -42.02 -22.33 -45.86
C LYS A 2 -41.24 -21.25 -45.09
N SER A 3 -41.41 -21.20 -43.77
CA SER A 3 -40.73 -20.19 -42.91
C SER A 3 -40.36 -20.73 -41.53
N LEU A 4 -39.88 -21.99 -41.45
CA LEU A 4 -39.39 -22.56 -40.19
C LEU A 4 -38.01 -23.25 -40.30
N MET A 5 -37.45 -23.39 -41.51
CA MET A 5 -36.16 -24.09 -41.71
C MET A 5 -34.94 -23.15 -41.75
N GLY A 6 -35.09 -21.85 -42.00
CA GLY A 6 -33.97 -20.90 -42.06
C GLY A 6 -33.35 -20.53 -40.71
N ASN A 7 -34.14 -20.61 -39.63
CA ASN A 7 -33.74 -20.03 -38.33
C ASN A 7 -32.80 -20.95 -37.51
N ARG A 8 -32.83 -22.26 -37.74
CA ARG A 8 -31.95 -23.23 -37.05
C ARG A 8 -30.48 -23.14 -37.52
N LEU A 9 -30.27 -22.74 -38.77
CA LEU A 9 -28.93 -22.51 -39.33
C LEU A 9 -28.35 -21.18 -38.84
N MET A 10 -29.18 -20.13 -38.75
CA MET A 10 -28.82 -18.86 -38.11
C MET A 10 -28.44 -19.08 -36.65
N ALA A 11 -29.29 -19.71 -35.84
CA ALA A 11 -29.03 -19.95 -34.41
C ALA A 11 -27.72 -20.73 -34.15
N LYS A 12 -27.34 -21.66 -35.04
CA LYS A 12 -26.05 -22.38 -34.96
C LYS A 12 -24.85 -21.48 -35.25
N LYS A 13 -24.95 -20.56 -36.22
CA LYS A 13 -23.88 -19.59 -36.55
C LYS A 13 -23.67 -18.59 -35.41
N TRP A 14 -24.76 -18.10 -34.83
CA TRP A 14 -24.72 -17.17 -33.68
C TRP A 14 -24.15 -17.83 -32.42
N ARG A 15 -24.52 -19.09 -32.14
CA ARG A 15 -23.90 -19.86 -31.05
C ARG A 15 -22.38 -20.02 -31.23
N LYS A 16 -21.91 -20.31 -32.45
CA LYS A 16 -20.47 -20.41 -32.74
C LYS A 16 -19.76 -19.07 -32.59
N ALA A 17 -20.38 -17.97 -33.03
CA ALA A 17 -19.82 -16.63 -32.86
C ALA A 17 -19.72 -16.24 -31.37
N LEU A 18 -20.75 -16.53 -30.58
CA LEU A 18 -20.73 -16.30 -29.13
C LEU A 18 -19.64 -17.11 -28.42
N LEU A 19 -19.48 -18.39 -28.80
CA LEU A 19 -18.40 -19.22 -28.27
C LEU A 19 -17.01 -18.69 -28.65
N ALA A 20 -16.83 -18.22 -29.89
CA ALA A 20 -15.57 -17.63 -30.33
C ALA A 20 -15.23 -16.35 -29.56
N VAL A 21 -16.21 -15.48 -29.33
CA VAL A 21 -16.03 -14.26 -28.53
C VAL A 21 -15.73 -14.60 -27.07
N LEU A 22 -16.44 -15.57 -26.49
CA LEU A 22 -16.17 -16.02 -25.12
C LEU A 22 -14.73 -16.54 -24.99
N VAL A 23 -14.29 -17.39 -25.91
CA VAL A 23 -12.91 -17.92 -25.94
C VAL A 23 -11.90 -16.78 -26.07
N MET A 24 -12.15 -15.81 -26.95
CA MET A 24 -11.28 -14.65 -27.12
C MET A 24 -11.18 -13.81 -25.85
N VAL A 25 -12.31 -13.53 -25.17
CA VAL A 25 -12.32 -12.80 -23.90
C VAL A 25 -11.56 -13.58 -22.82
N THR A 26 -11.78 -14.89 -22.71
CA THR A 26 -11.04 -15.72 -21.74
C THR A 26 -9.55 -15.77 -22.04
N ALA A 27 -9.15 -15.79 -23.32
CA ALA A 27 -7.75 -15.78 -23.72
C ALA A 27 -7.07 -14.45 -23.39
N VAL A 28 -7.77 -13.32 -23.58
CA VAL A 28 -7.26 -11.98 -23.22
C VAL A 28 -7.09 -11.86 -21.69
N LEU A 29 -8.06 -12.33 -20.91
CA LEU A 29 -7.97 -12.32 -19.45
C LEU A 29 -6.85 -13.23 -18.93
N ALA A 30 -6.73 -14.44 -19.48
CA ALA A 30 -5.65 -15.37 -19.14
C ALA A 30 -4.27 -14.79 -19.51
N TYR A 31 -4.14 -14.17 -20.68
CA TYR A 31 -2.93 -13.47 -21.09
C TYR A 31 -2.59 -12.36 -20.09
N HIS A 32 -3.55 -11.52 -19.70
CA HIS A 32 -3.28 -10.47 -18.73
C HIS A 32 -2.84 -11.00 -17.37
N SER A 33 -3.47 -12.07 -16.86
CA SER A 33 -3.06 -12.69 -15.60
C SER A 33 -1.67 -13.34 -15.65
N TRP A 34 -1.23 -13.80 -16.83
CA TRP A 34 0.08 -14.43 -17.00
C TRP A 34 1.20 -13.40 -17.11
N PHE A 35 0.91 -12.24 -17.71
CA PHE A 35 1.90 -11.18 -17.96
C PHE A 35 1.88 -10.04 -16.93
N THR A 36 0.97 -10.06 -15.95
CA THR A 36 1.07 -9.18 -14.78
C THR A 36 2.32 -9.55 -13.99
N ALA A 37 3.32 -8.67 -14.04
CA ALA A 37 4.50 -8.78 -13.21
C ALA A 37 4.08 -8.84 -11.73
N PRO A 38 4.70 -9.70 -10.92
CA PRO A 38 4.46 -9.71 -9.49
C PRO A 38 4.74 -8.31 -8.93
N ALA A 39 3.88 -7.84 -8.04
CA ALA A 39 4.10 -6.58 -7.35
C ALA A 39 5.49 -6.62 -6.71
N SER A 40 6.30 -5.61 -7.03
CA SER A 40 7.63 -5.51 -6.44
C SER A 40 7.48 -4.96 -5.01
N ALA A 41 8.34 -5.39 -4.10
CA ALA A 41 8.35 -4.84 -2.74
C ALA A 41 8.45 -3.29 -2.72
N ALA A 42 9.11 -2.70 -3.71
CA ALA A 42 9.16 -1.25 -3.90
C ALA A 42 7.81 -0.66 -4.33
N GLY A 43 7.07 -1.33 -5.21
CA GLY A 43 5.73 -0.94 -5.62
C GLY A 43 4.73 -0.98 -4.47
N ASP A 44 4.81 -2.02 -3.63
CA ASP A 44 3.94 -2.17 -2.46
C ASP A 44 4.19 -1.06 -1.43
N VAL A 45 5.45 -0.75 -1.11
CA VAL A 45 5.81 0.34 -0.20
C VAL A 45 5.37 1.70 -0.77
N ALA A 46 5.55 1.93 -2.07
CA ALA A 46 5.10 3.17 -2.71
C ALA A 46 3.57 3.32 -2.66
N GLN A 47 2.83 2.23 -2.84
CA GLN A 47 1.37 2.22 -2.74
C GLN A 47 0.90 2.49 -1.30
N VAL A 48 1.55 1.88 -0.29
CA VAL A 48 1.26 2.17 1.12
C VAL A 48 1.50 3.65 1.43
N TRP A 49 2.61 4.23 0.96
CA TRP A 49 2.90 5.65 1.14
C TRP A 49 1.87 6.57 0.48
N GLN A 50 1.38 6.20 -0.71
CA GLN A 50 0.31 6.96 -1.36
C GLN A 50 -1.00 6.90 -0.57
N ASN A 51 -1.31 5.76 0.03
CA ASN A 51 -2.51 5.61 0.85
C ASN A 51 -2.42 6.43 2.13
N VAL A 52 -1.26 6.42 2.80
CA VAL A 52 -1.00 7.25 3.99
C VAL A 52 -1.10 8.74 3.64
N ARG A 53 -0.56 9.17 2.50
CA ARG A 53 -0.65 10.58 2.06
C ARG A 53 -2.07 11.03 1.73
N ARG A 54 -2.95 10.12 1.31
CA ARG A 54 -4.38 10.40 1.11
C ARG A 54 -5.18 10.32 2.41
N SER A 55 -4.57 9.86 3.50
CA SER A 55 -5.22 9.82 4.80
C SER A 55 -5.18 11.21 5.42
N ASP A 56 -6.35 11.72 5.78
CA ASP A 56 -6.49 13.01 6.46
C ASP A 56 -6.04 12.95 7.92
N SER A 57 -5.92 11.74 8.49
CA SER A 57 -5.43 11.55 9.85
C SER A 57 -4.40 10.44 9.92
N TYR A 58 -3.38 10.59 10.79
CA TYR A 58 -2.44 9.50 11.07
C TYR A 58 -2.00 9.50 12.54
N ALA A 59 -1.77 8.31 13.08
CA ALA A 59 -1.20 8.10 14.41
C ALA A 59 0.27 7.68 14.30
N PHE A 60 1.09 8.09 15.27
CA PHE A 60 2.50 7.72 15.34
C PHE A 60 2.94 7.46 16.77
N THR A 61 3.94 6.59 16.89
CA THR A 61 4.66 6.31 18.14
C THR A 61 6.15 6.36 17.83
N ALA A 62 6.92 7.03 18.68
CA ALA A 62 8.37 7.17 18.54
C ALA A 62 9.05 7.02 19.91
N ALA A 63 10.23 6.39 19.89
CA ALA A 63 11.14 6.37 21.02
C ALA A 63 12.40 7.15 20.64
N ILE A 64 12.72 8.17 21.42
CA ILE A 64 13.87 9.04 21.23
C ILE A 64 14.91 8.67 22.29
N GLU A 65 16.05 8.17 21.85
CA GLU A 65 17.20 7.89 22.73
C GLU A 65 18.26 8.98 22.55
N ASN A 66 18.57 9.70 23.62
CA ASN A 66 19.66 10.66 23.65
C ASN A 66 20.83 10.11 24.47
N LYS A 67 21.95 9.84 23.79
CA LYS A 67 23.19 9.37 24.42
C LYS A 67 24.23 10.48 24.42
N THR A 68 24.58 10.96 25.61
CA THR A 68 25.66 11.92 25.79
C THR A 68 26.94 11.18 26.17
N ILE A 69 27.97 11.29 25.33
CA ILE A 69 29.30 10.70 25.57
C ILE A 69 30.29 11.86 25.81
N PRO A 70 30.83 12.01 27.04
CA PRO A 70 31.82 13.05 27.30
C PRO A 70 33.11 12.74 26.56
N LEU A 71 33.73 13.77 25.97
CA LEU A 71 35.04 13.63 25.36
C LEU A 71 36.11 13.40 26.45
N ALA A 72 37.10 12.56 26.16
CA ALA A 72 38.17 12.22 27.10
C ALA A 72 39.16 13.39 27.31
N THR A 73 38.76 14.35 28.15
CA THR A 73 39.56 15.53 28.51
C THR A 73 39.76 15.60 30.03
N VAL A 74 40.77 16.36 30.48
CA VAL A 74 41.03 16.58 31.92
C VAL A 74 39.82 17.18 32.64
N SER A 75 39.04 18.03 31.95
CA SER A 75 37.79 18.62 32.47
C SER A 75 36.63 17.63 32.65
N ASN A 76 36.73 16.43 32.07
CA ASN A 76 35.68 15.41 32.07
C ASN A 76 36.05 14.17 32.90
N ILE A 77 37.12 14.22 33.70
CA ILE A 77 37.47 13.14 34.63
C ILE A 77 36.29 12.85 35.56
N GLY A 78 35.91 11.57 35.66
CA GLY A 78 34.78 11.12 36.47
C GLY A 78 33.39 11.33 35.86
N ARG A 79 33.28 11.88 34.64
CA ARG A 79 32.00 11.91 33.91
C ARG A 79 31.80 10.60 33.15
N PHE A 80 30.60 10.05 33.27
CA PHE A 80 30.18 8.83 32.56
C PHE A 80 29.21 9.17 31.44
N SER A 81 29.10 8.27 30.46
CA SER A 81 28.04 8.38 29.45
C SER A 81 26.68 8.29 30.10
N LYS A 82 25.74 9.11 29.67
CA LYS A 82 24.34 9.06 30.10
C LYS A 82 23.44 8.85 28.90
N THR A 83 22.49 7.92 29.02
CA THR A 83 21.40 7.75 28.07
C THR A 83 20.11 8.22 28.71
N SER A 84 19.31 8.97 27.97
CA SER A 84 17.94 9.36 28.33
C SER A 84 17.01 8.87 27.25
N SER A 85 15.85 8.34 27.64
CA SER A 85 14.80 7.92 26.72
C SER A 85 13.60 8.84 26.86
N LEU A 86 12.93 9.13 25.75
CA LEU A 86 11.68 9.86 25.70
C LEU A 86 10.76 9.13 24.72
N TYR A 87 9.59 8.73 25.20
CA TYR A 87 8.55 8.13 24.40
C TYR A 87 7.56 9.21 23.99
N VAL A 88 7.14 9.15 22.73
CA VAL A 88 6.20 10.09 22.13
C VAL A 88 5.13 9.29 21.41
N GLU A 89 3.87 9.54 21.74
CA GLU A 89 2.70 9.09 20.99
C GLU A 89 1.93 10.31 20.49
N GLY A 90 1.34 10.22 19.31
CA GLY A 90 0.52 11.30 18.82
C GLY A 90 -0.41 10.91 17.68
N GLN A 91 -1.38 11.78 17.45
CA GLN A 91 -2.31 11.71 16.35
C GLN A 91 -2.39 13.10 15.70
N ASN A 92 -2.26 13.14 14.39
CA ASN A 92 -2.41 14.36 13.59
C ASN A 92 -3.70 14.24 12.77
N ASP A 93 -4.57 15.24 12.87
CA ASP A 93 -5.71 15.48 11.99
C ASP A 93 -5.39 16.67 11.08
N LEU A 94 -5.16 16.39 9.80
CA LEU A 94 -4.80 17.38 8.80
C LEU A 94 -6.00 18.24 8.35
N ARG A 95 -7.24 17.82 8.63
CA ARG A 95 -8.44 18.61 8.30
C ARG A 95 -8.71 19.66 9.36
N ASP A 96 -8.54 19.27 10.62
CA ASP A 96 -8.76 20.14 11.78
C ASP A 96 -7.49 20.89 12.20
N GLU A 97 -6.36 20.66 11.49
CA GLU A 97 -5.03 21.20 11.79
C GLU A 97 -4.61 20.94 13.25
N GLU A 98 -5.03 19.80 13.79
CA GLU A 98 -4.87 19.45 15.20
C GLU A 98 -3.82 18.34 15.37
N LEU A 99 -2.86 18.58 16.26
CA LEU A 99 -1.88 17.60 16.70
C LEU A 99 -2.07 17.31 18.19
N GLN A 100 -2.49 16.09 18.50
CA GLN A 100 -2.53 15.57 19.87
C GLN A 100 -1.26 14.77 20.14
N LEU A 101 -0.62 15.03 21.28
CA LEU A 101 0.70 14.49 21.56
C LEU A 101 0.86 14.17 23.06
N ALA A 102 1.27 12.95 23.36
CA ALA A 102 1.61 12.47 24.68
C ALA A 102 3.11 12.17 24.75
N MET A 103 3.77 12.60 25.83
CA MET A 103 5.20 12.35 26.05
C MET A 103 5.47 11.86 27.48
N TRP A 104 6.38 10.89 27.62
CA TRP A 104 6.84 10.41 28.92
C TRP A 104 8.27 9.85 28.82
N GLY A 105 9.02 9.91 29.92
CA GLY A 105 10.42 9.47 30.01
C GLY A 105 10.86 9.21 31.43
#